data_AF-A0A957GQW2-F1
#
_entry.id   AF-A0A957GQW2-F1
#
_cell.length_a   1.000
_cell.length_b   1.000
_cell.length_c   1.000
_cell.angle_alpha   90.00
_cell.angle_beta   90.00
_cell.angle_gamma   90.00
#
_symmetry.space_group_name_H-M   'P 1'
#
loop_
_entity.id
_entity.type
_entity.pdbx_description
1 polymer ?
#
loop_
_entity_poly.entity_id
_entity_poly.type
_entity_poly.pdbx_seq_one_letter_code
_entity_poly.pdbx_strand_id
1 'polypeptide(L)'
;MIKSWCIATITPLFIKRMESILALYRQTYDPERPMVCFDEASYQLLEDTRSPVSVQTGCPAKQDYEYKRHGTRNLFVFVEPKAGKRAILVTHRRTKADFAYAMRYLVDALYPHVACIDVVMDNLNTHRPDVLIEIFGKAEATRLLNRLCFHYTPPHGSWLNMAEIEIGII
;
A
#
# COMPACT_ATOMS: atom_id res chain seq x y z
N MET A 1 19.30 25.91 -2.16
CA MET A 1 19.09 24.53 -1.69
C MET A 1 17.87 24.54 -0.79
N ILE A 2 16.75 23.91 -1.19
CA ILE A 2 15.54 23.87 -0.37
C ILE A 2 15.77 22.83 0.74
N LYS A 3 15.68 23.26 2.00
CA LYS A 3 15.74 22.35 3.15
C LYS A 3 14.34 21.76 3.34
N SER A 4 14.19 20.50 3.01
CA SER A 4 12.97 19.73 3.30
C SER A 4 13.14 19.03 4.65
N TRP A 5 12.16 19.18 5.54
CA TRP A 5 12.16 18.49 6.83
C TRP A 5 11.65 17.06 6.64
N CYS A 6 12.46 16.07 7.03
CA CYS A 6 12.10 14.64 6.93
C CYS A 6 11.28 14.16 8.14
N ILE A 7 11.29 14.91 9.25
CA ILE A 7 10.61 14.53 10.49
C ILE A 7 9.73 15.71 10.92
N ALA A 8 8.44 15.44 11.11
CA ALA A 8 7.48 16.41 11.64
C ALA A 8 7.73 16.72 13.12
N THR A 9 6.89 17.56 13.73
CA THR A 9 6.85 17.74 15.19
C THR A 9 6.64 16.39 15.87
N ILE A 10 7.62 15.96 16.67
CA ILE A 10 7.54 14.74 17.46
C ILE A 10 6.56 14.98 18.61
N THR A 11 5.33 14.51 18.46
CA THR A 11 4.28 14.58 19.47
C THR A 11 4.19 13.27 20.27
N PRO A 12 3.54 13.25 21.45
CA PRO A 12 3.26 12.01 22.17
C PRO A 12 2.50 10.98 21.31
N LEU A 13 1.57 11.43 20.45
CA LEU A 13 0.86 10.56 19.51
C LEU A 13 1.79 9.96 18.45
N PHE A 14 2.74 10.76 17.94
CA PHE A 14 3.75 10.30 16.99
C PHE A 14 4.57 9.16 17.60
N ILE A 15 5.12 9.37 18.79
CA ILE A 15 5.94 8.37 19.50
C ILE A 15 5.13 7.10 19.73
N LYS A 16 3.90 7.23 20.27
CA LYS A 16 3.02 6.08 20.53
C LYS A 16 2.78 5.22 19.29
N ARG A 17 2.45 5.84 18.15
CA ARG A 17 2.19 5.10 16.89
C ARG A 17 3.46 4.46 16.33
N MET A 18 4.58 5.20 16.35
CA MET A 18 5.87 4.68 15.92
C MET A 18 6.26 3.45 16.75
N GLU A 19 6.21 3.55 18.08
CA GLU A 19 6.53 2.44 18.97
C GLU A 19 5.60 1.23 18.77
N SER A 20 4.30 1.48 18.56
CA SER A 20 3.32 0.42 18.27
C SER A 20 3.65 -0.34 16.99
N ILE A 21 4.00 0.37 15.90
CA ILE A 21 4.38 -0.25 14.62
C ILE A 21 5.71 -0.98 14.75
N LEU A 22 6.71 -0.39 15.43
CA LEU A 22 7.98 -1.05 15.67
C LEU A 22 7.82 -2.32 16.51
N ALA A 23 6.93 -2.31 17.51
CA ALA A 23 6.59 -3.48 18.29
C ALA A 23 5.94 -4.57 17.41
N LEU A 24 5.00 -4.19 16.53
CA LEU A 24 4.37 -5.09 15.57
C LEU A 24 5.43 -5.72 14.62
N TYR A 25 6.33 -4.92 14.06
CA TYR A 25 7.40 -5.42 13.18
C TYR A 25 8.41 -6.31 13.90
N ARG A 26 8.58 -6.18 15.22
CA ARG A 26 9.44 -7.07 16.02
C ARG A 26 8.81 -8.44 16.30
N GLN A 27 7.49 -8.60 16.18
CA GLN A 27 6.84 -9.88 16.43
C GLN A 27 7.40 -10.98 15.52
N THR A 28 7.41 -12.23 15.98
CA THR A 28 7.76 -13.36 15.12
C THR A 28 6.73 -13.51 14.02
N TYR A 29 7.14 -14.10 12.90
CA TYR A 29 6.19 -14.42 11.83
C TYR A 29 5.11 -15.38 12.36
N ASP A 30 3.84 -15.05 12.10
CA ASP A 30 2.67 -15.86 12.42
C ASP A 30 1.78 -15.97 11.18
N PRO A 31 1.70 -17.14 10.52
CA PRO A 31 0.87 -17.32 9.33
C PRO A 31 -0.64 -17.23 9.62
N GLU A 32 -1.08 -17.41 10.87
CA GLU A 32 -2.49 -17.34 11.26
C GLU A 32 -2.95 -15.91 11.58
N ARG A 33 -1.99 -14.98 11.73
CA ARG A 33 -2.22 -13.54 11.94
C ARG A 33 -1.23 -12.72 11.11
N PRO A 34 -1.41 -12.65 9.78
CA PRO A 34 -0.51 -11.93 8.90
C PRO A 34 -0.47 -10.43 9.20
N MET A 35 0.72 -9.85 9.12
CA MET A 35 0.94 -8.40 9.14
C MET A 35 1.16 -7.90 7.72
N VAL A 36 0.24 -7.08 7.25
CA VAL A 36 0.18 -6.58 5.88
C VAL A 36 0.33 -5.06 5.89
N CYS A 37 1.36 -4.57 5.24
CA CYS A 37 1.53 -3.16 4.90
C CYS A 37 0.68 -2.84 3.66
N PHE A 38 -0.12 -1.79 3.74
CA PHE A 38 -1.02 -1.34 2.69
C PHE A 38 -0.73 0.11 2.35
N ASP A 39 -0.62 0.40 1.05
CA ASP A 39 -0.53 1.74 0.51
C ASP A 39 -0.95 1.74 -0.96
N GLU A 40 -0.82 2.88 -1.63
CA GLU A 40 -1.22 3.06 -3.00
C GLU A 40 -0.31 3.99 -3.80
N ALA A 41 -0.30 3.77 -5.12
CA ALA A 41 0.46 4.59 -6.05
C ALA A 41 -0.33 4.91 -7.31
N SER A 42 -0.16 6.13 -7.82
CA SER A 42 -0.63 6.50 -9.16
C SER A 42 0.44 6.13 -10.17
N TYR A 43 0.13 5.19 -11.06
CA TYR A 43 1.03 4.71 -12.09
C TYR A 43 0.68 5.30 -13.45
N GLN A 44 1.67 5.82 -14.18
CA GLN A 44 1.50 6.36 -15.52
C GLN A 44 1.63 5.26 -16.56
N LEU A 45 0.64 5.15 -17.45
CA LEU A 45 0.70 4.22 -18.57
C LEU A 45 1.45 4.89 -19.72
N LEU A 46 2.68 4.47 -19.96
CA LEU A 46 3.56 5.04 -20.97
C LEU A 46 3.81 4.01 -22.08
N GLU A 47 3.77 4.47 -23.33
CA GLU A 47 4.12 3.71 -24.53
C GLU A 47 5.31 4.38 -25.20
N ASP A 48 6.33 3.60 -25.59
CA ASP A 48 7.44 4.12 -26.38
C ASP A 48 6.93 4.56 -27.76
N THR A 49 7.27 5.77 -28.21
CA THR A 49 6.88 6.22 -29.57
C THR A 49 7.69 5.54 -30.66
N ARG A 50 8.83 4.94 -30.31
CA ARG A 50 9.73 4.19 -31.19
C ARG A 50 10.18 2.91 -30.52
N SER A 51 10.27 1.83 -31.30
CA SER A 51 10.77 0.55 -30.78
C SER A 51 12.19 0.69 -30.24
N PRO A 52 12.47 0.23 -29.01
CA PRO A 52 13.82 0.20 -28.47
C PRO A 52 14.75 -0.64 -29.36
N VAL A 53 16.00 -0.20 -29.49
CA VAL A 53 17.05 -0.96 -30.17
C VAL A 53 17.68 -1.90 -29.15
N SER A 54 17.64 -3.21 -29.43
CA SER A 54 18.20 -4.23 -28.55
C SER A 54 19.73 -4.11 -28.43
N VAL A 55 20.30 -4.72 -27.39
CA VAL A 55 21.75 -4.87 -27.26
C VAL A 55 22.32 -5.58 -28.49
N GLN A 56 23.43 -5.07 -29.00
CA GLN A 56 24.28 -5.72 -30.02
C GLN A 56 25.72 -5.74 -29.52
N THR A 57 26.57 -6.62 -30.07
CA THR A 57 27.98 -6.69 -29.68
C THR A 57 28.66 -5.33 -29.87
N GLY A 58 29.16 -4.75 -28.77
CA GLY A 58 29.78 -3.41 -28.77
C GLY A 58 28.79 -2.23 -28.76
N CYS A 59 27.47 -2.48 -28.72
CA CYS A 59 26.42 -1.46 -28.73
C CYS A 59 25.39 -1.71 -27.62
N PRO A 60 25.31 -0.85 -26.59
CA PRO A 60 24.26 -0.93 -25.58
C PRO A 60 22.87 -0.78 -26.19
N ALA A 61 21.85 -1.29 -25.49
CA ALA A 61 20.47 -1.03 -25.85
C ALA A 61 20.19 0.49 -25.86
N LYS A 62 19.33 0.92 -26.78
CA LYS A 62 18.92 2.33 -26.91
C LYS A 62 17.40 2.41 -26.82
N GLN A 63 16.91 3.29 -25.96
CA GLN A 63 15.51 3.64 -25.86
C GLN A 63 15.38 5.13 -26.17
N ASP A 64 14.37 5.49 -26.96
CA ASP A 64 14.05 6.90 -27.21
C ASP A 64 13.46 7.51 -25.93
N TYR A 65 13.72 8.78 -25.68
CA TYR A 65 13.19 9.48 -24.50
C TYR A 65 11.74 9.93 -24.71
N GLU A 66 11.27 9.98 -25.96
CA GLU A 66 9.89 10.34 -26.29
C GLU A 66 8.93 9.18 -25.98
N TYR A 67 7.87 9.48 -25.24
CA TYR A 67 6.82 8.53 -24.88
C TYR A 67 5.43 9.13 -25.08
N LYS A 68 4.46 8.27 -25.36
CA LYS A 68 3.03 8.60 -25.39
C LYS A 68 2.37 8.21 -24.08
N ARG A 69 1.63 9.16 -23.48
CA ARG A 69 0.90 8.94 -22.23
C ARG A 69 -0.52 8.45 -22.49
N HIS A 70 -0.90 7.32 -21.88
CA HIS A 70 -2.22 6.69 -21.96
C HIS A 70 -3.06 6.85 -20.68
N GLY A 71 -2.77 7.92 -19.94
CA GLY A 71 -3.41 8.22 -18.66
C GLY A 71 -2.73 7.55 -17.47
N THR A 72 -3.47 7.40 -16.38
CA THR A 72 -2.99 6.82 -15.12
C THR A 72 -3.90 5.70 -14.62
N ARG A 73 -3.35 4.84 -13.77
CA ARG A 73 -4.08 3.87 -12.96
C ARG A 73 -3.65 3.99 -11.51
N ASN A 74 -4.51 3.55 -10.62
CA ASN A 74 -4.17 3.40 -9.22
C ASN A 74 -3.70 1.96 -8.98
N LEU A 75 -2.67 1.81 -8.18
CA LEU A 75 -2.18 0.53 -7.66
C LEU A 75 -2.43 0.53 -6.16
N PHE A 76 -3.25 -0.40 -5.66
CA PHE A 76 -3.23 -0.73 -4.24
C PHE A 76 -2.20 -1.83 -4.02
N VAL A 77 -1.24 -1.56 -3.14
CA VAL A 77 -0.11 -2.43 -2.87
C VAL A 77 -0.29 -3.04 -1.48
N PHE A 78 -0.21 -4.36 -1.43
CA PHE A 78 -0.26 -5.15 -0.21
C PHE A 78 1.06 -5.89 -0.06
N VAL A 79 1.73 -5.74 1.08
CA VAL A 79 3.01 -6.39 1.34
C VAL A 79 2.93 -7.10 2.69
N GLU A 80 3.26 -8.38 2.72
CA GLU A 80 3.50 -9.13 3.96
C GLU A 80 5.01 -9.38 4.09
N PRO A 81 5.76 -8.46 4.72
CA PRO A 81 7.22 -8.45 4.62
C PRO A 81 7.85 -9.73 5.17
N LYS A 82 7.30 -10.28 6.25
CA LYS A 82 7.82 -11.48 6.93
C LYS A 82 7.54 -12.77 6.16
N ALA A 83 6.54 -12.79 5.29
CA ALA A 83 6.28 -13.92 4.40
C ALA A 83 6.95 -13.77 3.03
N GLY A 84 7.53 -12.60 2.72
CA GLY A 84 8.07 -12.28 1.40
C GLY A 84 6.98 -12.24 0.31
N LYS A 85 5.74 -11.90 0.67
CA LYS A 85 4.60 -11.87 -0.26
C LYS A 85 4.22 -10.43 -0.59
N ARG A 86 3.82 -10.23 -1.84
CA ARG A 86 3.19 -8.99 -2.30
C ARG A 86 2.00 -9.28 -3.20
N ALA A 87 1.03 -8.39 -3.20
CA ALA A 87 -0.08 -8.37 -4.14
C ALA A 87 -0.35 -6.93 -4.59
N ILE A 88 -0.78 -6.77 -5.84
CA ILE A 88 -1.13 -5.47 -6.42
C ILE A 88 -2.54 -5.57 -6.99
N LEU A 89 -3.43 -4.71 -6.53
CA LEU A 89 -4.76 -4.55 -7.09
C LEU A 89 -4.80 -3.26 -7.92
N VAL A 90 -4.94 -3.41 -9.24
CA VAL A 90 -4.98 -2.29 -10.18
C VAL A 90 -6.43 -1.79 -10.31
N THR A 91 -6.64 -0.50 -10.07
CA THR A 91 -7.95 0.15 -10.19
C THR A 91 -7.86 1.40 -11.08
N HIS A 92 -9.01 1.84 -11.59
CA HIS A 92 -9.08 3.08 -12.36
C HIS A 92 -8.93 4.33 -11.48
N ARG A 93 -9.40 4.26 -10.23
CA ARG A 93 -9.46 5.38 -9.30
C ARG A 93 -9.08 4.92 -7.88
N ARG A 94 -8.84 5.91 -7.01
CA ARG A 94 -8.59 5.75 -5.59
C ARG A 94 -9.65 6.49 -4.78
N THR A 95 -10.89 6.00 -4.83
CA THR A 95 -11.99 6.53 -4.03
C THR A 95 -12.12 5.76 -2.72
N LYS A 96 -12.94 6.27 -1.80
CA LYS A 96 -13.30 5.54 -0.57
C LYS A 96 -13.97 4.18 -0.87
N ALA A 97 -14.74 4.08 -1.95
CA ALA A 97 -15.32 2.82 -2.39
C ALA A 97 -14.22 1.85 -2.81
N ASP A 98 -13.26 2.32 -3.61
CA ASP A 98 -12.13 1.51 -4.05
C ASP A 98 -11.30 1.00 -2.85
N PHE A 99 -11.07 1.84 -1.84
CA PHE A 99 -10.45 1.41 -0.57
C PHE A 99 -11.25 0.31 0.14
N ALA A 100 -12.58 0.47 0.28
CA ALA A 100 -13.42 -0.55 0.91
C ALA A 100 -13.34 -1.89 0.17
N TYR A 101 -13.38 -1.85 -1.17
CA TYR A 101 -13.19 -3.04 -2.00
C TYR A 101 -11.79 -3.63 -1.88
N ALA A 102 -10.75 -2.81 -1.73
CA ALA A 102 -9.37 -3.26 -1.48
C ALA A 102 -9.25 -4.00 -0.14
N MET A 103 -9.90 -3.50 0.93
CA MET A 103 -9.95 -4.19 2.22
C MET A 103 -10.74 -5.49 2.15
N ARG A 104 -11.87 -5.52 1.43
CA ARG A 104 -12.59 -6.78 1.18
C ARG A 104 -11.75 -7.78 0.39
N TYR A 105 -11.03 -7.32 -0.63
CA TYR A 105 -10.10 -8.15 -1.42
C TYR A 105 -9.00 -8.76 -0.54
N LEU A 106 -8.43 -7.97 0.37
CA LEU A 106 -7.46 -8.46 1.35
C LEU A 106 -8.03 -9.61 2.20
N VAL A 107 -9.26 -9.46 2.69
CA VAL A 107 -9.92 -10.40 3.59
C VAL A 107 -10.44 -11.66 2.88
N ASP A 108 -11.03 -11.51 1.70
CA ASP A 108 -11.75 -12.59 1.01
C ASP A 108 -10.91 -13.30 -0.04
N ALA A 109 -9.92 -12.62 -0.65
CA ALA A 109 -9.11 -13.19 -1.72
C ALA A 109 -7.67 -13.48 -1.29
N LEU A 110 -7.01 -12.53 -0.60
CA LEU A 110 -5.60 -12.73 -0.22
C LEU A 110 -5.45 -13.63 1.02
N TYR A 111 -6.30 -13.44 2.02
CA TYR A 111 -6.26 -14.22 3.26
C TYR A 111 -7.64 -14.74 3.68
N PRO A 112 -8.32 -15.58 2.88
CA PRO A 112 -9.67 -16.06 3.20
C PRO A 112 -9.80 -16.87 4.50
N HIS A 113 -8.69 -17.46 4.97
CA HIS A 113 -8.72 -18.46 6.05
C HIS A 113 -8.16 -17.98 7.40
N VAL A 114 -7.57 -16.78 7.46
CA VAL A 114 -6.97 -16.27 8.71
C VAL A 114 -8.00 -15.58 9.60
N ALA A 115 -7.87 -15.70 10.90
CA ALA A 115 -8.83 -15.11 11.84
C ALA A 115 -8.74 -13.57 11.85
N CYS A 116 -7.53 -13.01 11.72
CA CYS A 116 -7.30 -11.57 11.79
C CYS A 116 -6.05 -11.17 11.00
N ILE A 117 -6.05 -9.98 10.42
CA ILE A 117 -4.97 -9.39 9.65
C ILE A 117 -4.59 -8.07 10.32
N ASP A 118 -3.32 -7.91 10.69
CA ASP A 118 -2.78 -6.62 11.12
C ASP A 118 -2.45 -5.79 9.88
N VAL A 119 -3.17 -4.69 9.67
CA VAL A 119 -3.01 -3.83 8.49
C VAL A 119 -2.31 -2.53 8.88
N VAL A 120 -1.08 -2.35 8.41
CA VAL A 120 -0.32 -1.10 8.58
C VAL A 120 -0.63 -0.17 7.41
N MET A 121 -1.08 1.05 7.68
CA MET A 121 -1.37 2.04 6.63
C MET A 121 -1.23 3.47 7.12
N ASP A 122 -1.24 4.42 6.17
CA ASP A 122 -1.17 5.85 6.46
C ASP A 122 -2.50 6.43 6.97
N ASN A 123 -2.60 7.76 7.03
CA ASN A 123 -3.76 8.46 7.57
C ASN A 123 -4.62 9.13 6.48
N LEU A 124 -4.62 8.60 5.26
CA LEU A 124 -5.47 9.14 4.20
C LEU A 124 -6.93 9.19 4.68
N ASN A 125 -7.66 10.23 4.26
CA ASN A 125 -9.04 10.46 4.70
C ASN A 125 -10.02 9.32 4.39
N THR A 126 -9.66 8.43 3.46
CA THR A 126 -10.38 7.21 3.11
C THR A 126 -10.01 6.01 3.97
N HIS A 127 -8.88 6.02 4.67
CA HIS A 127 -8.36 4.90 5.48
C HIS A 127 -9.05 4.80 6.83
N ARG A 128 -10.38 4.68 6.82
CA ARG A 128 -11.17 4.65 8.04
C ARG A 128 -12.11 3.45 8.08
N PRO A 129 -12.30 2.81 9.25
CA PRO A 129 -13.22 1.70 9.40
C PRO A 129 -14.66 2.01 8.99
N ASP A 130 -15.12 3.24 9.24
CA ASP A 130 -16.48 3.67 8.93
C ASP A 130 -16.79 3.70 7.43
N VAL A 131 -15.76 3.81 6.58
CA VAL A 131 -15.92 3.70 5.12
C VAL A 131 -16.45 2.33 4.72
N LEU A 132 -16.07 1.25 5.43
CA LEU A 132 -16.61 -0.08 5.14
C LEU A 132 -18.10 -0.15 5.44
N ILE A 133 -18.57 0.52 6.50
CA ILE A 133 -19.99 0.61 6.86
C ILE A 133 -20.74 1.41 5.80
N GLU A 134 -20.17 2.53 5.37
CA GLU A 134 -20.79 3.37 4.34
C GLU A 134 -20.99 2.62 3.02
N ILE A 135 -20.00 1.83 2.61
CA ILE A 135 -19.99 1.17 1.30
C ILE A 135 -20.72 -0.18 1.29
N PHE A 136 -20.62 -0.97 2.37
CA PHE A 136 -21.18 -2.33 2.40
C PHE A 136 -22.37 -2.50 3.36
N GLY A 137 -22.68 -1.47 4.16
CA GLY A 137 -23.65 -1.58 5.24
C GLY A 137 -23.10 -2.32 6.46
N LYS A 138 -23.86 -2.25 7.57
CA LYS A 138 -23.39 -2.70 8.90
C LYS A 138 -23.01 -4.18 8.95
N ALA A 139 -23.83 -5.07 8.40
CA ALA A 139 -23.62 -6.51 8.52
C ALA A 139 -22.29 -6.96 7.88
N GLU A 140 -22.06 -6.53 6.64
CA GLU A 140 -20.83 -6.88 5.90
C GLU A 140 -19.61 -6.16 6.45
N ALA A 141 -19.74 -4.89 6.82
CA ALA A 141 -18.66 -4.16 7.48
C ALA A 141 -18.24 -4.82 8.80
N THR A 142 -19.18 -5.31 9.61
CA THR A 142 -18.85 -6.05 10.84
C THR A 142 -18.08 -7.34 10.54
N ARG A 143 -18.47 -8.10 9.50
CA ARG A 143 -17.74 -9.30 9.08
C ARG A 143 -16.27 -8.99 8.74
N LEU A 144 -16.05 -7.92 7.97
CA LEU A 144 -14.73 -7.48 7.56
C LEU A 144 -13.91 -6.93 8.73
N LEU A 145 -14.49 -6.03 9.53
CA LEU A 145 -13.82 -5.37 10.66
C LEU A 145 -13.45 -6.36 11.78
N ASN A 146 -14.18 -7.45 11.95
CA ASN A 146 -13.79 -8.51 12.88
C ASN A 146 -12.49 -9.22 12.46
N ARG A 147 -12.07 -9.09 11.21
CA ARG A 147 -10.85 -9.71 10.66
C ARG A 147 -9.75 -8.70 10.37
N LEU A 148 -9.99 -7.39 10.57
CA LEU A 148 -9.03 -6.32 10.24
C LEU A 148 -8.63 -5.56 11.51
N CYS A 149 -7.34 -5.56 11.82
CA CYS A 149 -6.76 -4.76 12.90
C CYS A 149 -5.88 -3.66 12.31
N PHE A 150 -6.38 -2.41 12.33
CA PHE A 150 -5.69 -1.29 11.69
C PHE A 150 -4.62 -0.65 12.58
N HIS A 151 -3.42 -0.49 12.02
CA HIS A 151 -2.27 0.17 12.64
C HIS A 151 -1.88 1.38 11.79
N TYR A 152 -2.12 2.57 12.32
CA TYR A 152 -1.86 3.81 11.60
C TYR A 152 -0.44 4.30 11.82
N THR A 153 0.25 4.63 10.73
CA THR A 153 1.54 5.33 10.85
C THR A 153 1.37 6.67 11.56
N PRO A 154 2.44 7.19 12.19
CA PRO A 154 2.46 8.56 12.65
C PRO A 154 2.19 9.53 11.48
N PRO A 155 1.53 10.68 11.72
CA PRO A 155 1.45 11.75 10.72
C PRO A 155 2.86 12.13 10.25
N HIS A 156 3.06 12.24 8.93
CA HIS A 156 4.39 12.43 8.30
C HIS A 156 5.43 11.35 8.64
N GLY A 157 5.00 10.17 9.08
CA GLY A 157 5.82 9.01 9.37
C GLY A 157 5.61 7.88 8.36
N SER A 158 5.30 8.22 7.11
CA SER A 158 4.90 7.24 6.10
C SER A 158 6.05 6.32 5.68
N TRP A 159 7.31 6.76 5.84
CA TRP A 159 8.53 5.95 5.74
C TRP A 159 8.57 4.71 6.65
N LEU A 160 7.70 4.63 7.68
CA LEU A 160 7.52 3.42 8.51
C LEU A 160 6.66 2.36 7.83
N ASN A 161 5.91 2.70 6.79
CA ASN A 161 5.06 1.77 6.05
C ASN A 161 5.92 1.05 4.99
N MET A 162 6.11 -0.26 5.13
CA MET A 162 6.96 -1.00 4.18
C MET A 162 6.35 -1.08 2.77
N ALA A 163 5.05 -0.79 2.61
CA ALA A 163 4.43 -0.67 1.30
C ALA A 163 5.02 0.49 0.47
N GLU A 164 5.52 1.58 1.10
CA GLU A 164 6.19 2.67 0.36
C GLU A 164 7.51 2.22 -0.28
N ILE A 165 8.26 1.34 0.40
CA ILE A 165 9.49 0.77 -0.14
C ILE A 165 9.16 -0.08 -1.37
N GLU A 166 8.10 -0.89 -1.27
CA GLU A 166 7.65 -1.74 -2.36
C GLU A 166 7.17 -0.92 -3.57
N ILE A 167 6.43 0.17 -3.33
CA ILE A 167 6.02 1.11 -4.39
C ILE A 167 7.24 1.67 -5.13
N GLY A 168 8.35 1.94 -4.44
CA GLY A 168 9.59 2.42 -5.06
C GLY A 168 10.28 1.41 -5.98
N ILE A 169 9.91 0.13 -5.92
CA ILE A 169 10.44 -0.96 -6.77
C ILE A 169 9.55 -1.16 -8.02
N ILE A 170 8.30 -0.70 -8.00
CA ILE A 170 7.29 -0.87 -9.06
C ILE A 170 7.38 0.28 -10.08
#